data_AF-A0A542UBU2-F1
#
_entry.id   AF-A0A542UBU2-F1
#
_cell.length_a   1.000
_cell.length_b   1.000
_cell.length_c   1.000
_cell.angle_alpha   90.00
_cell.angle_beta   90.00
_cell.angle_gamma   90.00
#
_symmetry.space_group_name_H-M   'P 1'
#
loop_
_entity.id
_entity.type
_entity.pdbx_description
1 polymer ?
#
loop_
_entity_poly.entity_id
_entity_poly.type
_entity_poly.pdbx_seq_one_letter_code
_entity_poly.pdbx_strand_id
1 'polypeptide(L)'
;MAYYEPFLAAIDMGDSNSSSDHFVAARFEPFRVRVGLLRPIADRVRQARAGQVSGLYGSVKEILLNTQERNLGRLEGHTATDGTLVETDWGAQLALNDR
;
A
#
# COMPACT_ATOMS: atom_id res chain seq x y z
N MET A 1 -12.40 -2.02 -9.04
CA MET A 1 -12.20 -2.84 -7.83
C MET A 1 -11.08 -3.83 -8.00
N ALA A 2 -11.13 -4.66 -9.05
CA ALA A 2 -10.15 -5.72 -9.33
C ALA A 2 -8.67 -5.33 -9.16
N TYR A 3 -8.28 -4.09 -9.46
CA TYR A 3 -6.89 -3.64 -9.30
C TYR A 3 -6.39 -3.66 -7.85
N TYR A 4 -7.18 -3.17 -6.88
CA TYR A 4 -6.75 -3.05 -5.47
C TYR A 4 -7.09 -4.27 -4.61
N GLU A 5 -7.93 -5.19 -5.11
CA GLU A 5 -8.33 -6.39 -4.37
C GLU A 5 -7.17 -7.31 -3.99
N PRO A 6 -6.20 -7.61 -4.87
CA PRO A 6 -5.05 -8.43 -4.51
C PRO A 6 -4.23 -7.82 -3.36
N PHE A 7 -4.09 -6.50 -3.32
CA PHE A 7 -3.37 -5.79 -2.27
C PHE A 7 -4.12 -5.86 -0.94
N LEU A 8 -5.44 -5.67 -0.94
CA LEU A 8 -6.25 -5.85 0.27
C LEU A 8 -6.19 -7.29 0.77
N ALA A 9 -6.27 -8.28 -0.12
CA ALA A 9 -6.14 -9.68 0.27
C ALA A 9 -4.76 -9.97 0.89
N ALA A 10 -3.68 -9.45 0.32
CA ALA A 10 -2.34 -9.56 0.89
C ALA A 10 -2.27 -8.90 2.28
N ILE A 11 -2.78 -7.68 2.42
CA ILE A 11 -2.82 -6.96 3.70
C ILE A 11 -3.60 -7.75 4.77
N ASP A 12 -4.74 -8.33 4.41
CA ASP A 12 -5.58 -9.10 5.34
C ASP A 12 -4.93 -10.45 5.75
N MET A 13 -3.94 -10.95 4.99
CA MET A 13 -3.23 -12.23 5.26
C MET A 13 -1.90 -12.09 6.01
N GLY A 14 -1.18 -10.98 5.83
CA GLY A 14 0.17 -10.80 6.39
C GLY A 14 0.19 -10.20 7.81
N ASP A 15 1.39 -9.96 8.34
CA ASP A 15 1.53 -9.31 9.66
C ASP A 15 1.24 -7.79 9.57
N SER A 16 0.15 -7.37 10.22
CA SER A 16 -0.34 -5.99 10.21
C SER A 16 0.50 -5.01 11.05
N ASN A 17 1.47 -5.47 11.84
CA ASN A 17 2.34 -4.62 12.66
C ASN A 17 3.20 -3.63 11.85
N SER A 18 3.17 -3.73 10.52
CA SER A 18 3.89 -2.87 9.58
C SER A 18 3.09 -1.65 9.06
N SER A 19 1.85 -1.47 9.54
CA SER A 19 1.01 -0.31 9.20
C SER A 19 1.50 0.98 9.86
N SER A 20 1.20 2.12 9.24
CA SER A 20 1.51 3.47 9.73
C SER A 20 0.28 4.37 9.69
N ASP A 21 0.41 5.64 10.08
CA ASP A 21 -0.71 6.59 10.01
C ASP A 21 -1.21 6.77 8.56
N HIS A 22 -0.30 6.70 7.58
CA HIS A 22 -0.61 6.94 6.17
C HIS A 22 -0.94 5.67 5.39
N PHE A 23 -0.38 4.52 5.80
CA PHE A 23 -0.52 3.26 5.09
C PHE A 23 -1.15 2.17 5.93
N VAL A 24 -2.02 1.39 5.30
CA VAL A 24 -2.38 0.06 5.80
C VAL A 24 -1.46 -0.92 5.07
N ALA A 25 -0.64 -1.65 5.82
CA ALA A 25 0.36 -2.53 5.26
C ALA A 25 0.51 -3.82 6.07
N ALA A 26 0.95 -4.85 5.37
CA ALA A 26 1.34 -6.12 5.96
C ALA A 26 2.75 -6.51 5.52
N ARG A 27 3.49 -7.15 6.43
CA ARG A 27 4.81 -7.69 6.16
C ARG A 27 4.76 -9.20 6.03
N PHE A 28 5.49 -9.71 5.04
CA PHE A 28 5.71 -11.11 4.78
C PHE A 28 7.18 -11.43 5.03
N GLU A 29 7.51 -11.66 6.30
CA GLU A 29 8.89 -11.88 6.76
C GLU A 29 9.67 -12.95 5.98
N PRO A 30 9.09 -14.11 5.58
CA PRO A 30 9.81 -15.11 4.78
C PRO A 30 10.33 -14.58 3.44
N PHE A 31 9.69 -13.55 2.90
CA PHE A 31 10.06 -12.90 1.64
C PHE A 31 10.71 -11.53 1.84
N ARG A 32 10.74 -11.02 3.09
CA ARG A 32 11.15 -9.64 3.44
C ARG A 32 10.42 -8.57 2.63
N VAL A 33 9.19 -8.86 2.22
CA VAL A 33 8.33 -7.96 1.44
C VAL A 33 7.33 -7.28 2.37
N ARG A 34 7.16 -5.96 2.20
CA ARG A 34 6.05 -5.19 2.76
C ARG A 34 5.11 -4.79 1.64
N VAL A 35 3.82 -5.13 1.77
CA VAL A 35 2.77 -4.74 0.83
C VAL A 35 1.79 -3.83 1.55
N GLY A 36 1.42 -2.72 0.95
CA GLY A 36 0.50 -1.76 1.55
C GLY A 36 -0.27 -0.92 0.55
N LEU A 37 -1.21 -0.17 1.09
CA LEU A 37 -2.03 0.81 0.38
C LEU A 37 -2.14 2.07 1.24
N LEU A 38 -2.26 3.23 0.60
CA LEU A 38 -2.71 4.44 1.27
C LEU A 38 -4.01 4.15 2.00
N ARG A 39 -4.05 4.49 3.29
CA ARG A 39 -5.18 4.21 4.18
C ARG A 39 -6.52 4.69 3.60
N PRO A 40 -6.66 5.92 3.04
CA PRO A 40 -7.92 6.34 2.44
C PRO A 40 -8.35 5.50 1.23
N ILE A 41 -7.40 4.96 0.46
CA ILE A 41 -7.71 4.06 -0.67
C ILE A 41 -8.17 2.71 -0.12
N ALA A 42 -7.46 2.14 0.85
CA ALA A 42 -7.84 0.88 1.48
C ALA A 42 -9.26 0.95 2.07
N ASP A 43 -9.57 2.02 2.79
CA ASP A 43 -10.89 2.24 3.39
C ASP A 43 -11.97 2.39 2.32
N ARG A 44 -11.72 3.19 1.27
CA ARG A 44 -12.67 3.39 0.18
C ARG A 44 -12.94 2.10 -0.60
N VAL A 45 -11.92 1.28 -0.83
CA VAL A 45 -12.07 -0.01 -1.54
C VAL A 45 -12.80 -1.03 -0.65
N ARG A 46 -12.55 -1.04 0.67
CA ARG A 46 -13.32 -1.87 1.63
C ARG A 46 -14.80 -1.50 1.66
N GLN A 47 -15.13 -0.21 1.68
CA GLN A 47 -16.51 0.28 1.55
C GLN A 47 -17.17 -0.21 0.25
N ALA A 48 -16.43 -0.16 -0.86
CA ALA A 48 -16.93 -0.69 -2.13
C ALA A 48 -17.15 -2.21 -2.10
N ARG A 49 -16.30 -2.99 -1.39
CA ARG A 49 -16.50 -4.44 -1.20
C ARG A 49 -17.77 -4.72 -0.37
N ALA A 50 -18.09 -3.83 0.55
CA ALA A 50 -19.33 -3.86 1.33
C ALA A 50 -20.57 -3.34 0.55
N GLY A 51 -20.46 -3.08 -0.75
CA GLY A 51 -21.57 -2.68 -1.62
C GLY A 51 -21.61 -1.19 -1.99
N GLN A 52 -20.76 -0.34 -1.41
CA GLN A 52 -20.72 1.10 -1.70
C GLN A 52 -19.84 1.43 -2.93
N VAL A 53 -20.20 0.84 -4.07
CA VAL A 53 -19.40 0.91 -5.31
C VAL A 53 -19.53 2.26 -6.03
N SER A 54 -20.66 2.95 -5.86
CA SER A 54 -20.92 4.22 -6.55
C SER A 54 -19.84 5.26 -6.27
N GLY A 55 -19.35 5.92 -7.33
CA GLY A 55 -18.33 6.97 -7.22
C GLY A 55 -16.93 6.49 -6.85
N LEU A 56 -16.67 5.18 -6.74
CA LEU A 56 -15.38 4.64 -6.31
C LEU A 56 -14.20 5.21 -7.11
N TYR A 57 -14.31 5.19 -8.44
CA TYR A 57 -13.25 5.69 -9.31
C TYR A 57 -12.95 7.18 -9.05
N GLY A 58 -13.99 8.01 -8.93
CA GLY A 58 -13.85 9.43 -8.64
C GLY A 58 -13.17 9.67 -7.28
N SER A 59 -13.63 8.98 -6.23
CA SER A 59 -13.04 9.08 -4.90
C SER A 59 -11.56 8.67 -4.88
N VAL A 60 -11.21 7.55 -5.52
CA VAL A 60 -9.81 7.10 -5.58
C VAL A 60 -8.94 8.10 -6.34
N LYS A 61 -9.43 8.63 -7.47
CA LYS A 61 -8.70 9.65 -8.24
C LYS A 61 -8.46 10.92 -7.41
N GLU A 62 -9.47 11.39 -6.69
CA GLU A 62 -9.37 12.55 -5.81
C GLU A 62 -8.38 12.32 -4.66
N ILE A 63 -8.43 11.15 -4.02
CA ILE A 63 -7.47 10.77 -2.98
C ILE A 63 -6.04 10.83 -3.52
N LEU A 64 -5.80 10.26 -4.71
CA LEU A 64 -4.47 10.25 -5.33
C LEU A 64 -3.97 11.65 -5.65
N LEU A 65 -4.82 12.51 -6.24
CA LEU A 65 -4.47 13.90 -6.53
C LEU A 65 -4.10 14.66 -5.25
N ASN A 66 -4.95 14.59 -4.22
CA ASN A 66 -4.70 15.26 -2.94
C ASN A 66 -3.43 14.76 -2.25
N THR A 67 -3.10 13.48 -2.41
CA THR A 67 -1.89 12.89 -1.80
C THR A 67 -0.64 13.27 -2.59
N GLN A 68 -0.71 13.36 -3.92
CA GLN A 68 0.37 13.87 -4.77
C GLN A 68 0.69 15.35 -4.45
N GLU A 69 -0.34 16.20 -4.31
CA GLU A 69 -0.18 17.60 -3.91
C GLU A 69 0.51 17.75 -2.54
N ARG A 70 0.31 16.79 -1.63
CA ARG A 70 0.93 16.76 -0.30
C ARG A 70 2.34 16.15 -0.28
N ASN A 71 2.94 15.86 -1.45
CA ASN A 71 4.25 15.24 -1.63
C ASN A 71 4.38 13.82 -1.04
N LEU A 72 3.84 12.82 -1.76
CA LEU A 72 4.02 11.37 -1.50
C LEU A 72 5.46 10.96 -1.16
N GLY A 73 6.47 11.59 -1.78
CA GLY A 73 7.89 11.31 -1.54
C GLY A 73 8.39 11.64 -0.13
N ARG A 74 7.59 12.33 0.71
CA ARG A 74 7.90 12.59 2.12
C ARG A 74 7.20 11.64 3.09
N LEU A 75 6.15 10.92 2.67
CA LEU A 75 5.27 10.20 3.59
C LEU A 75 5.86 8.86 4.04
N GLU A 76 6.46 8.11 3.14
CA GLU A 76 7.24 6.90 3.40
C GLU A 76 7.98 6.56 2.10
N GLY A 77 9.20 6.02 2.19
CA GLY A 77 10.02 5.67 1.04
C GLY A 77 9.22 4.87 -0.01
N HIS A 78 9.46 5.18 -1.29
CA HIS A 78 9.04 4.35 -2.42
C HIS A 78 7.55 3.99 -2.55
N THR A 79 6.63 4.86 -2.11
CA THR A 79 5.22 4.72 -2.47
C THR A 79 5.02 4.96 -3.98
N ALA A 80 4.28 4.07 -4.64
CA ALA A 80 3.95 4.22 -6.05
C ALA A 80 2.87 5.31 -6.27
N THR A 81 2.80 5.84 -7.49
CA THR A 81 1.91 6.97 -7.84
C THR A 81 0.43 6.63 -7.78
N ASP A 82 0.10 5.34 -7.71
CA ASP A 82 -1.23 4.78 -7.53
C ASP A 82 -1.59 4.53 -6.06
N GLY A 83 -0.75 4.98 -5.12
CA GLY A 83 -0.99 4.84 -3.69
C GLY A 83 -0.77 3.43 -3.16
N THR A 84 -0.21 2.53 -3.98
CA THR A 84 0.28 1.24 -3.51
C THR A 84 1.70 1.35 -2.95
N LEU A 85 2.01 0.44 -2.05
CA LEU A 85 3.33 0.28 -1.46
C LEU A 85 3.76 -1.17 -1.64
N VAL A 86 4.89 -1.38 -2.30
CA VAL A 86 5.55 -2.68 -2.38
C VAL A 86 7.03 -2.44 -2.15
N GLU A 87 7.49 -2.81 -0.97
CA GLU A 87 8.88 -2.62 -0.55
C GLU A 87 9.52 -3.96 -0.21
N THR A 88 10.83 -4.02 -0.38
CA THR A 88 11.62 -5.22 -0.09
C THR A 88 13.00 -4.80 0.42
N ASP A 89 13.50 -5.50 1.43
CA ASP A 89 14.85 -5.28 1.97
C ASP A 89 15.79 -6.40 1.55
N TRP A 90 16.45 -6.18 0.40
CA TRP A 90 17.52 -7.05 -0.11
C TRP A 90 18.92 -6.60 0.32
N GLY A 91 19.05 -5.44 0.99
CA GLY A 91 20.33 -4.80 1.27
C GLY A 91 21.26 -5.68 2.11
N ALA A 92 20.67 -6.48 3.01
CA ALA A 92 21.41 -7.43 3.83
C ALA A 92 22.05 -8.59 3.03
N GLN A 93 21.51 -8.97 1.86
CA GLN A 93 22.07 -10.06 1.04
C GLN A 93 23.09 -9.57 0.02
N LEU A 94 22.95 -8.35 -0.50
CA LEU A 94 23.96 -7.75 -1.38
C LEU A 94 25.30 -7.53 -0.63
N ALA A 95 25.25 -7.19 0.65
CA ALA A 95 26.45 -7.03 1.49
C ALA A 95 27.18 -8.36 1.80
N LEU A 96 26.55 -9.52 1.60
CA LEU A 96 27.16 -10.84 1.85
C LEU A 96 28.01 -11.35 0.67
N ASN A 97 27.82 -10.81 -0.53
CA ASN A 97 28.57 -11.22 -1.74
C ASN A 97 29.77 -10.33 -2.06
N ASP A 98 30.02 -9.27 -1.29
CA ASP A 98 31.20 -8.38 -1.43
C ASP A 98 32.37 -8.80 -0.51
N ARG A 99 32.46 -10.08 -0.12
CA ARG A 99 33.58 -10.63 0.67
C ARG A 99 34.21 -11.84 0.01
#